data_AF-T1EDK6-F1
#
_entry.id   AF-T1EDK6-F1
#
_cell.length_a   1.000
_cell.length_b   1.000
_cell.length_c   1.000
_cell.angle_alpha   90.00
_cell.angle_beta   90.00
_cell.angle_gamma   90.00
#
_symmetry.space_group_name_H-M   'P 1'
#
loop_
_entity.id
_entity.type
_entity.pdbx_description
1 polymer ?
#
loop_
_entity_poly.entity_id
_entity_poly.type
_entity_poly.pdbx_seq_one_letter_code
_entity_poly.pdbx_strand_id
1 'polypeptide(L)'
;MAQVKKYVQDVRKVIDDALKHDNVATRLLQQLEDKTGVKKINFVFGLIVFIAIYLMVGFGGDFLCNFLGFLYPAYASIKAVESKEKDDDTKWLTYWVVYSIFHLLEYFTDIFLFWIPLYWFFKCAFLVYCMIPTSFNGSITIYNKVIRPYVLRYEKTVDSHLDKAKEVVKDIAKELKTN
;
A
#
# COMPACT_ATOMS: atom_id res chain seq x y z
N MET A 1 -3.96 -1.38 -29.95
CA MET A 1 -4.55 -0.04 -29.72
C MET A 1 -5.95 -0.06 -29.10
N ALA A 2 -6.87 -0.95 -29.53
CA ALA A 2 -8.23 -1.01 -28.96
C ALA A 2 -8.28 -1.34 -27.45
N GLN A 3 -7.43 -2.27 -26.99
CA GLN A 3 -7.36 -2.65 -25.58
C GLN A 3 -6.87 -1.50 -24.68
N VAL A 4 -5.84 -0.77 -25.11
CA VAL A 4 -5.33 0.41 -24.37
C VAL A 4 -6.39 1.50 -24.29
N LYS A 5 -7.11 1.79 -25.39
CA LYS A 5 -8.21 2.77 -25.38
C LYS A 5 -9.31 2.39 -24.40
N LYS A 6 -9.65 1.10 -24.32
CA LYS A 6 -10.61 0.57 -23.34
C LYS A 6 -10.14 0.80 -21.90
N TYR A 7 -8.91 0.44 -21.57
CA TYR A 7 -8.34 0.71 -20.23
C TYR A 7 -8.35 2.19 -19.86
N VAL A 8 -7.97 3.07 -20.79
CA VAL A 8 -7.99 4.53 -20.56
C VAL A 8 -9.41 5.02 -20.32
N GLN A 9 -10.41 4.49 -21.04
CA GLN A 9 -11.81 4.82 -20.82
C GLN A 9 -12.33 4.30 -19.46
N ASP A 10 -11.94 3.09 -19.06
CA ASP A 10 -12.34 2.51 -17.78
C ASP A 10 -11.76 3.34 -16.61
N VAL A 11 -10.48 3.70 -16.67
CA VAL A 11 -9.84 4.59 -15.68
C VAL A 11 -10.51 5.96 -15.65
N ARG A 12 -10.78 6.54 -16.82
CA ARG A 12 -11.48 7.82 -16.93
C ARG A 12 -12.85 7.78 -16.26
N LYS A 13 -13.62 6.71 -16.47
CA LYS A 13 -14.93 6.52 -15.86
C LYS A 13 -14.86 6.42 -14.34
N VAL A 14 -13.90 5.65 -13.82
CA VAL A 14 -13.68 5.51 -12.36
C VAL A 14 -13.31 6.85 -11.73
N ILE A 15 -12.41 7.61 -12.37
CA ILE A 15 -12.03 8.96 -11.90
C ILE A 15 -13.24 9.90 -11.97
N ASP A 16 -13.99 9.90 -13.07
CA ASP A 16 -15.19 10.74 -13.22
C ASP A 16 -16.25 10.41 -12.17
N ASP A 17 -16.46 9.14 -11.83
CA ASP A 17 -17.37 8.73 -10.76
C ASP A 17 -16.85 9.14 -9.37
N ALA A 18 -15.54 9.02 -9.10
CA ALA A 18 -14.94 9.52 -7.86
C ALA A 18 -15.05 11.05 -7.73
N LEU A 19 -14.96 11.78 -8.84
CA LEU A 19 -15.09 13.24 -8.92
C LEU A 19 -16.55 13.74 -8.84
N LYS A 20 -17.55 12.85 -8.80
CA LYS A 20 -18.95 13.22 -8.54
C LYS A 20 -19.26 13.30 -7.06
N HIS A 21 -18.49 12.61 -6.21
CA HIS A 21 -18.66 12.71 -4.77
C HIS A 21 -18.21 14.10 -4.29
N ASP A 22 -19.12 14.83 -3.63
CA ASP A 22 -18.82 16.15 -3.09
C ASP A 22 -17.90 16.00 -1.87
N ASN A 23 -16.63 16.36 -2.07
CA ASN A 23 -15.59 16.34 -1.07
C ASN A 23 -14.70 17.58 -1.28
N VAL A 24 -13.82 17.86 -0.32
CA VAL A 24 -12.96 19.06 -0.36
C VAL A 24 -12.11 19.11 -1.63
N ALA A 25 -11.59 17.96 -2.09
CA ALA A 25 -10.80 17.88 -3.32
C ALA A 25 -11.64 18.20 -4.57
N THR A 26 -12.85 17.66 -4.67
CA THR A 26 -13.79 17.94 -5.76
C THR A 26 -14.18 19.41 -5.78
N ARG A 27 -14.40 20.05 -4.62
CA ARG A 27 -14.68 21.49 -4.53
C ARG A 27 -13.51 22.34 -5.00
N LEU A 28 -12.27 21.99 -4.64
CA LEU A 28 -11.07 22.68 -5.12
C LEU A 28 -10.92 22.51 -6.65
N LEU A 29 -11.14 21.30 -7.16
CA LEU A 29 -11.10 21.03 -8.60
C LEU A 29 -12.21 21.80 -9.35
N GLN A 30 -13.40 21.91 -8.77
CA GLN A 30 -14.51 22.67 -9.34
C GLN A 30 -14.16 24.17 -9.41
N GLN A 31 -13.58 24.74 -8.34
CA GLN A 31 -13.12 26.13 -8.36
C GLN A 31 -12.02 26.40 -9.39
N LEU A 32 -11.14 25.42 -9.61
CA LEU A 32 -10.10 25.50 -10.65
C LEU A 32 -10.70 25.38 -12.05
N GLU A 33 -11.68 24.49 -12.25
CA GLU A 33 -12.43 24.35 -13.49
C GLU A 33 -13.18 25.64 -13.84
N ASP A 34 -13.87 26.24 -12.86
CA ASP A 34 -14.63 27.49 -13.06
C ASP A 34 -13.72 28.68 -13.41
N LYS A 35 -12.49 28.71 -12.89
CA LYS A 35 -11.51 29.78 -13.18
C LYS A 35 -10.73 29.59 -14.49
N THR A 36 -10.43 28.36 -14.86
CA THR A 36 -9.55 28.04 -15.99
C THR A 36 -10.30 27.57 -17.24
N GLY A 37 -11.56 27.16 -17.10
CA GLY A 37 -12.36 26.54 -18.17
C GLY A 37 -11.92 25.13 -18.54
N VAL A 38 -10.95 24.54 -17.83
CA VAL A 38 -10.43 23.19 -18.11
C VAL A 38 -11.14 22.17 -17.23
N LYS A 39 -11.56 21.04 -17.83
CA LYS A 39 -12.26 19.97 -17.11
C LYS A 39 -11.43 19.41 -15.95
N LYS A 40 -12.04 19.23 -14.77
CA LYS A 40 -11.43 18.65 -13.56
C LYS A 40 -10.62 17.37 -13.79
N ILE A 41 -11.06 16.50 -14.68
CA ILE A 41 -10.33 15.26 -15.00
C ILE A 41 -8.95 15.48 -15.61
N ASN A 42 -8.77 16.55 -16.39
CA ASN A 42 -7.47 16.86 -16.99
C ASN A 42 -6.46 17.31 -15.93
N PHE A 43 -6.91 17.97 -14.87
CA PHE A 43 -6.08 18.29 -13.72
C PHE A 43 -5.60 17.04 -12.98
N VAL A 44 -6.47 16.04 -12.82
CA VAL A 44 -6.09 14.75 -12.21
C VAL A 44 -5.02 14.04 -13.04
N PHE A 45 -5.20 13.95 -14.36
CA PHE A 45 -4.18 13.37 -15.24
C PHE A 45 -2.87 14.17 -15.22
N GLY A 46 -2.96 15.50 -15.23
CA GLY A 46 -1.81 16.39 -15.10
C GLY A 46 -1.04 16.16 -13.80
N LEU A 47 -1.75 16.00 -12.68
CA LEU A 47 -1.17 15.71 -11.38
C LEU A 47 -0.48 14.33 -11.35
N ILE A 48 -1.10 13.30 -11.93
CA ILE A 48 -0.49 11.96 -12.04
C ILE A 48 0.81 12.01 -12.85
N VAL A 49 0.81 12.70 -14.00
CA VAL A 49 2.01 12.86 -14.83
C VAL A 49 3.08 13.66 -14.09
N PHE A 50 2.70 14.72 -13.40
CA PHE A 50 3.60 15.52 -12.58
C PHE A 50 4.25 14.69 -11.46
N ILE A 51 3.46 13.91 -10.73
CA ILE A 51 3.95 12.99 -9.69
C ILE A 51 4.90 11.94 -10.29
N ALA A 52 4.56 11.37 -11.45
CA ALA A 52 5.41 10.41 -12.12
C ALA A 52 6.77 11.03 -12.48
N ILE A 53 6.78 12.23 -13.07
CA ILE A 53 8.01 12.96 -13.40
C ILE A 53 8.80 13.30 -12.12
N TYR A 54 8.13 13.76 -11.07
CA TYR A 54 8.76 14.05 -9.78
C TYR A 54 9.44 12.82 -9.18
N LEU A 55 8.80 11.65 -9.23
CA LEU A 55 9.38 10.38 -8.81
C LEU A 55 10.56 9.94 -9.69
N MET A 56 10.61 10.34 -10.97
CA MET A 56 11.78 10.10 -11.83
C MET A 56 12.98 10.97 -11.41
N VAL A 57 12.73 12.20 -10.95
CA VAL A 57 13.77 13.11 -10.42
C VAL A 57 14.28 12.64 -9.05
N GLY A 58 13.43 11.97 -8.27
CA GLY A 58 13.82 11.22 -7.07
C GLY A 58 14.02 12.05 -5.80
N PHE A 59 13.96 13.38 -5.86
CA PHE A 59 14.04 14.22 -4.67
C PHE A 59 12.82 14.00 -3.78
N GLY A 60 12.98 13.44 -2.58
CA GLY A 60 11.87 13.15 -1.67
C GLY A 60 10.95 12.01 -2.11
N GLY A 61 11.37 11.19 -3.08
CA GLY A 61 10.58 10.07 -3.59
C GLY A 61 10.23 9.06 -2.50
N ASP A 62 11.14 8.82 -1.56
CA ASP A 62 10.92 7.93 -0.42
C ASP A 62 9.73 8.37 0.44
N PHE A 63 9.71 9.64 0.84
CA PHE A 63 8.64 10.21 1.64
C PHE A 63 7.28 10.04 0.95
N LEU A 64 7.20 10.36 -0.34
CA LEU A 64 5.94 10.24 -1.08
C LEU A 64 5.49 8.78 -1.19
N CYS A 65 6.41 7.86 -1.51
CA CYS A 65 6.11 6.43 -1.61
C CYS A 65 5.63 5.87 -0.27
N ASN A 66 6.30 6.20 0.83
CA ASN A 66 5.96 5.72 2.16
C ASN A 66 4.66 6.34 2.66
N PHE A 67 4.45 7.63 2.40
CA PHE A 67 3.21 8.31 2.73
C PHE A 67 2.00 7.69 2.02
N LEU A 68 2.11 7.45 0.71
CA LEU A 68 1.05 6.78 -0.06
C LEU A 68 0.88 5.31 0.33
N GLY A 69 1.99 4.59 0.50
CA GLY A 69 2.04 3.20 0.94
C GLY A 69 1.47 2.98 2.34
N PHE A 70 1.49 4.00 3.18
CA PHE A 70 0.96 3.90 4.54
C PHE A 70 -0.46 4.45 4.66
N LEU A 71 -0.70 5.68 4.19
CA LEU A 71 -1.90 6.43 4.54
C LEU A 71 -3.17 5.87 3.90
N TYR A 72 -3.13 5.54 2.61
CA TYR A 72 -4.31 5.00 1.92
C TYR A 72 -4.70 3.62 2.49
N PRO A 73 -3.77 2.63 2.60
CA PRO A 73 -4.09 1.35 3.22
C PRO A 73 -4.53 1.46 4.67
N ALA A 74 -3.99 2.40 5.45
CA ALA A 74 -4.44 2.66 6.82
C ALA A 74 -5.90 3.13 6.86
N TYR A 75 -6.26 4.11 6.04
CA TYR A 75 -7.65 4.57 5.94
C TYR A 75 -8.59 3.46 5.47
N ALA A 76 -8.18 2.69 4.46
CA ALA A 76 -8.98 1.59 3.94
C ALA A 76 -9.11 0.44 4.95
N SER A 77 -8.08 0.20 5.77
CA SER A 77 -8.13 -0.76 6.89
C SER A 77 -9.14 -0.34 7.96
N ILE A 78 -9.20 0.96 8.31
CA ILE A 78 -10.22 1.46 9.26
C ILE A 78 -11.63 1.20 8.71
N LYS A 79 -11.85 1.50 7.43
CA LYS A 79 -13.14 1.21 6.78
C LYS A 79 -13.47 -0.28 6.76
N ALA A 80 -12.49 -1.15 6.53
CA ALA A 80 -12.68 -2.59 6.53
C ALA A 80 -13.08 -3.09 7.93
N VAL A 81 -12.38 -2.62 8.97
CA VAL A 81 -12.65 -2.95 10.38
C VAL A 81 -14.06 -2.51 10.83
N GLU A 82 -14.56 -1.39 10.32
CA GLU A 82 -15.92 -0.91 10.60
C GLU A 82 -16.99 -1.63 9.77
N SER A 83 -16.61 -2.34 8.70
CA SER A 83 -17.53 -3.05 7.82
C SER A 83 -17.94 -4.40 8.41
N LYS A 84 -19.08 -4.94 7.94
CA LYS A 84 -19.53 -6.29 8.34
C LYS A 84 -18.89 -7.40 7.51
N GLU A 85 -18.20 -7.06 6.41
CA GLU A 85 -17.64 -8.03 5.47
C GLU A 85 -16.20 -8.39 5.81
N LYS A 86 -15.95 -9.66 6.13
CA LYS A 86 -14.63 -10.14 6.59
C LYS A 86 -13.59 -10.32 5.48
N ASP A 87 -14.02 -10.33 4.22
CA ASP A 87 -13.11 -10.56 3.09
C ASP A 87 -12.17 -9.38 2.84
N ASP A 88 -12.54 -8.17 3.28
CA ASP A 88 -11.68 -7.00 3.17
C ASP A 88 -10.58 -6.97 4.24
N ASP A 89 -10.84 -7.47 5.45
CA ASP A 89 -9.85 -7.55 6.53
C ASP A 89 -8.64 -8.41 6.14
N THR A 90 -8.90 -9.56 5.52
CA THR A 90 -7.85 -10.50 5.11
C THR A 90 -6.92 -9.88 4.05
N LYS A 91 -7.47 -9.05 3.15
CA LYS A 91 -6.68 -8.36 2.12
C LYS A 91 -5.75 -7.34 2.73
N TRP A 92 -6.24 -6.50 3.64
CA TRP A 92 -5.42 -5.48 4.28
C TRP A 92 -4.37 -6.10 5.20
N LEU A 93 -4.70 -7.17 5.94
CA LEU A 93 -3.70 -7.88 6.72
C LEU A 93 -2.60 -8.49 5.84
N THR A 94 -2.97 -9.07 4.71
CA THR A 94 -2.01 -9.60 3.72
C THR A 94 -1.13 -8.49 3.16
N TYR A 95 -1.72 -7.33 2.85
CA TYR A 95 -0.99 -6.12 2.44
C TYR A 95 0.05 -5.73 3.48
N TRP A 96 -0.34 -5.60 4.75
CA TRP A 96 0.56 -5.18 5.83
C TRP A 96 1.73 -6.16 6.04
N VAL A 97 1.50 -7.47 5.90
CA VAL A 97 2.56 -8.48 5.97
C VAL A 97 3.57 -8.28 4.83
N VAL A 98 3.09 -8.14 3.58
CA VAL A 98 3.96 -7.92 2.42
C VAL A 98 4.68 -6.58 2.49
N TYR A 99 3.98 -5.53 2.90
CA TYR A 99 4.53 -4.19 3.09
C TYR A 99 5.66 -4.19 4.12
N SER A 100 5.48 -4.87 5.25
CA SER A 100 6.49 -4.95 6.31
C SER A 100 7.75 -5.67 5.86
N ILE A 101 7.61 -6.81 5.14
CA ILE A 101 8.76 -7.54 4.58
C ILE A 101 9.46 -6.68 3.53
N PHE A 102 8.69 -6.02 2.66
CA PHE A 102 9.24 -5.14 1.64
C PHE A 102 10.05 -4.00 2.27
N HIS A 103 9.52 -3.31 3.27
CA HIS A 103 10.22 -2.23 3.99
C HIS A 103 11.50 -2.73 4.68
N LEU A 104 11.48 -3.93 5.25
CA LEU A 104 12.65 -4.51 5.89
C LEU A 104 13.76 -4.77 4.85
N LEU A 105 13.41 -5.34 3.69
CA LEU A 105 14.35 -5.54 2.59
C LEU A 105 14.81 -4.21 1.99
N GLU A 106 13.91 -3.25 1.93
CA GLU A 106 14.19 -1.92 1.43
C GLU A 106 15.30 -1.26 2.25
N TYR A 107 15.20 -1.28 3.58
CA TYR A 107 16.20 -0.71 4.45
C TYR A 107 17.64 -1.18 4.13
N PHE A 108 17.81 -2.46 3.80
CA PHE A 108 19.13 -2.99 3.39
C PHE A 108 19.51 -2.65 1.96
N THR A 109 18.53 -2.54 1.07
CA THR A 109 18.75 -2.33 -0.37
C THR A 109 18.85 -0.86 -0.75
N ASP A 110 18.31 0.06 0.05
CA ASP A 110 18.33 1.51 -0.21
C ASP A 110 19.76 2.05 -0.35
N ILE A 111 20.69 1.53 0.49
CA ILE A 111 22.14 1.80 0.40
C ILE A 111 22.69 1.54 -1.02
N PHE A 112 22.14 0.55 -1.73
CA PHE A 112 22.58 0.16 -3.06
C PHE A 112 21.71 0.72 -4.19
N LEU A 113 20.46 1.10 -3.91
CA LEU A 113 19.47 1.45 -4.93
C LEU A 113 19.25 2.96 -5.08
N PHE A 114 19.70 3.79 -4.13
CA PHE A 114 19.48 5.25 -4.16
C PHE A 114 19.99 5.95 -5.43
N TRP A 115 21.03 5.40 -6.07
CA TRP A 115 21.66 5.97 -7.27
C TRP A 115 21.02 5.48 -8.58
N ILE A 116 20.13 4.48 -8.52
CA ILE A 116 19.48 3.92 -9.71
C ILE A 116 18.35 4.87 -10.14
N PRO A 117 18.40 5.43 -11.37
CA PRO A 117 17.32 6.27 -11.87
C PRO A 117 16.03 5.46 -11.97
N LEU A 118 14.89 6.10 -11.71
CA LEU A 118 13.53 5.49 -11.70
C LEU A 118 13.24 4.52 -10.54
N TYR A 119 14.16 4.28 -9.61
CA TYR A 119 13.92 3.41 -8.45
C TYR A 119 12.62 3.80 -7.71
N TRP A 120 12.46 5.08 -7.38
CA TRP A 120 11.28 5.60 -6.67
C TRP A 120 9.98 5.43 -7.46
N PHE A 121 10.03 5.56 -8.79
CA PHE A 121 8.88 5.30 -9.65
C PHE A 121 8.43 3.84 -9.55
N PHE A 122 9.38 2.90 -9.66
CA PHE A 122 9.07 1.47 -9.53
C PHE A 122 8.64 1.08 -8.12
N LYS A 123 9.26 1.66 -7.09
CA LYS A 123 8.83 1.49 -5.69
C LYS A 123 7.38 1.94 -5.51
N CYS A 124 7.03 3.14 -5.96
CA CYS A 124 5.66 3.65 -5.88
C CYS A 124 4.68 2.76 -6.65
N ALA A 125 5.03 2.36 -7.87
CA ALA A 125 4.20 1.50 -8.71
C ALA A 125 3.96 0.14 -8.06
N PHE A 126 4.99 -0.45 -7.44
CA PHE A 126 4.89 -1.69 -6.68
C PHE A 126 3.96 -1.55 -5.47
N LEU A 127 4.11 -0.49 -4.67
CA LEU A 127 3.23 -0.25 -3.52
C LEU A 127 1.77 -0.06 -3.95
N VAL A 128 1.53 0.69 -5.02
CA VAL A 128 0.20 0.86 -5.62
C VAL A 128 -0.35 -0.49 -6.09
N TYR A 129 0.46 -1.30 -6.77
CA TYR A 129 0.08 -2.65 -7.20
C TYR A 129 -0.33 -3.57 -6.03
N CYS A 130 0.33 -3.43 -4.87
CA CYS A 130 -0.01 -4.18 -3.67
C CYS A 130 -1.31 -3.71 -2.99
N MET A 131 -1.75 -2.47 -3.18
CA MET A 131 -2.97 -1.92 -2.53
C MET A 131 -4.20 -1.88 -3.44
N ILE A 132 -4.07 -2.13 -4.76
CA ILE A 132 -5.21 -2.08 -5.67
C ILE A 132 -6.27 -3.13 -5.28
N PRO A 133 -7.56 -2.76 -5.16
CA PRO A 133 -8.65 -3.66 -4.78
C PRO A 133 -9.12 -4.50 -5.98
N THR A 134 -8.23 -5.31 -6.56
CA THR A 134 -8.57 -6.21 -7.68
C THR A 134 -8.13 -7.64 -7.37
N SER A 135 -8.65 -8.61 -8.14
CA SER A 135 -8.22 -10.00 -8.06
C SER A 135 -6.74 -10.20 -8.38
N PHE A 136 -6.14 -9.28 -9.13
CA PHE A 136 -4.71 -9.23 -9.42
C PHE A 136 -3.98 -8.31 -8.43
N ASN A 137 -4.23 -8.47 -7.13
CA ASN A 137 -3.53 -7.71 -6.10
C ASN A 137 -2.13 -8.31 -5.85
N GLY A 138 -1.12 -7.44 -5.85
CA GLY A 138 0.28 -7.85 -5.66
C GLY A 138 0.56 -8.50 -4.32
N SER A 139 -0.03 -7.96 -3.23
CA SER A 139 0.18 -8.50 -1.89
C SER A 139 -0.37 -9.93 -1.75
N ILE A 140 -1.57 -10.18 -2.26
CA ILE A 140 -2.20 -11.52 -2.24
C ILE A 140 -1.36 -12.52 -3.05
N THR A 141 -0.86 -12.09 -4.21
CA THR A 141 -0.02 -12.93 -5.07
C THR A 141 1.30 -13.29 -4.40
N ILE A 142 1.99 -12.31 -3.81
CA ILE A 142 3.27 -12.51 -3.12
C ILE A 142 3.07 -13.36 -1.87
N TYR A 143 2.01 -13.11 -1.11
CA TYR A 143 1.72 -13.88 0.09
C TYR A 143 1.51 -15.35 -0.22
N ASN A 144 0.62 -15.66 -1.17
CA ASN A 144 0.28 -17.05 -1.48
C ASN A 144 1.42 -17.83 -2.13
N LYS A 145 2.22 -17.18 -2.98
CA LYS A 145 3.31 -17.86 -3.72
C LYS A 145 4.62 -17.92 -2.95
N VAL A 146 4.94 -16.89 -2.17
CA VAL A 146 6.25 -16.74 -1.54
C VAL A 146 6.11 -16.90 -0.02
N ILE A 147 5.34 -16.05 0.65
CA ILE A 147 5.37 -15.98 2.12
C ILE A 147 4.77 -17.22 2.77
N ARG A 148 3.56 -17.61 2.35
CA ARG A 148 2.78 -18.72 2.91
C ARG A 148 3.55 -20.06 2.98
N PRO A 149 4.24 -20.53 1.91
CA PRO A 149 4.97 -21.80 2.00
C PRO A 149 6.14 -21.76 2.99
N TYR A 150 6.82 -20.61 3.17
CA TYR A 150 7.86 -20.49 4.18
C TYR A 150 7.27 -20.43 5.59
N VAL A 151 6.22 -19.64 5.81
CA VAL A 151 5.57 -19.54 7.13
C VAL A 151 5.08 -20.91 7.59
N LEU A 152 4.31 -21.65 6.77
CA LEU A 152 3.80 -22.97 7.14
C LEU A 152 4.90 -24.00 7.41
N ARG A 153 6.08 -23.83 6.80
CA ARG A 153 7.23 -24.71 7.04
C ARG A 153 7.87 -24.46 8.41
N TYR A 154 7.89 -23.20 8.87
CA TYR A 154 8.57 -22.80 10.11
C TYR A 154 7.62 -22.54 11.29
N GLU A 155 6.31 -22.47 11.06
CA GLU A 155 5.27 -22.18 12.07
C GLU A 155 5.44 -23.01 13.34
N LYS A 156 5.49 -24.34 13.23
CA LYS A 156 5.67 -25.24 14.38
C LYS A 156 6.96 -24.98 15.17
N THR A 157 8.02 -24.56 14.48
CA THR A 157 9.31 -24.27 15.11
C THR A 157 9.21 -22.95 15.88
N VAL A 158 8.65 -21.92 15.23
CA VAL A 158 8.42 -20.61 15.84
C VAL A 158 7.51 -20.73 17.07
N ASP A 159 6.39 -21.44 16.96
CA ASP A 159 5.44 -21.65 18.06
C ASP A 159 6.10 -22.34 19.25
N SER A 160 6.92 -23.36 19.00
CA SER A 160 7.68 -24.05 20.06
C SER A 160 8.64 -23.11 20.80
N HIS A 161 9.31 -22.20 20.09
CA HIS A 161 10.20 -21.22 20.70
C HIS A 161 9.43 -20.15 21.48
N LEU A 162 8.29 -19.69 20.95
CA LEU A 162 7.42 -18.73 21.63
C LEU A 162 6.84 -19.29 22.92
N ASP A 163 6.39 -20.55 22.90
CA ASP A 163 5.83 -21.17 24.11
C ASP A 163 6.90 -21.40 25.18
N LYS A 164 8.12 -21.79 24.80
CA LYS A 164 9.25 -21.82 25.74
C LYS A 164 9.54 -20.45 26.34
N ALA A 165 9.55 -19.39 25.53
CA ALA A 165 9.76 -18.03 26.01
C ALA A 165 8.66 -17.58 26.98
N LYS A 166 7.39 -17.91 26.71
CA LYS A 166 6.26 -17.62 27.61
C LYS A 166 6.41 -18.32 28.95
N GLU A 167 6.81 -19.59 28.97
CA GLU A 167 7.02 -20.33 30.22
C GLU A 167 8.15 -19.70 31.05
N VAL A 168 9.27 -19.33 30.44
CA VAL A 168 10.35 -18.60 31.13
C VAL A 168 9.86 -17.28 31.72
N VAL A 169 9.08 -16.50 30.96
CA VAL A 169 8.52 -15.23 31.47
C VAL A 169 7.55 -15.48 32.64
N LYS A 170 6.73 -16.53 32.59
CA LYS A 170 5.82 -16.88 33.69
C LYS A 170 6.59 -17.29 34.95
N ASP A 171 7.67 -18.05 34.81
CA ASP A 171 8.45 -18.52 35.95
C ASP A 171 9.17 -17.35 36.63
N ILE A 172 9.78 -16.45 35.86
CA ILE A 172 10.35 -15.19 36.38
C ILE A 172 9.26 -14.36 37.10
N ALA A 173 8.07 -14.24 36.48
CA ALA A 173 6.98 -13.47 37.07
C ALA A 173 6.43 -14.11 38.37
N LYS A 174 6.52 -15.43 38.53
CA LYS A 174 6.17 -16.12 39.79
C LYS A 174 7.22 -15.86 40.86
N GLU A 175 8.51 -15.99 40.53
CA GLU A 175 9.62 -15.72 41.45
C GLU A 175 9.57 -14.29 42.01
N LEU A 176 9.27 -13.30 41.16
CA LEU A 176 9.09 -11.90 41.56
C LEU A 176 7.86 -11.63 42.43
N LYS A 177 6.85 -12.52 42.42
CA LYS A 177 5.65 -12.40 43.28
C LYS A 177 5.80 -13.13 44.61
N THR A 178 6.79 -14.02 44.73
CA THR A 178 7.10 -14.78 45.96
C THR A 178 8.19 -14.14 46.82
N ASN A 179 8.91 -13.14 46.30
CA ASN A 179 9.79 -12.23 47.07
C ASN A 179 9.05 -10.96 47.46
#